data_AF-A0A8C7YZS2-F1
#
_entry.id   AF-A0A8C7YZS2-F1
#
_cell.length_a   1.000
_cell.length_b   1.000
_cell.length_c   1.000
_cell.angle_alpha   90.00
_cell.angle_beta   90.00
_cell.angle_gamma   90.00
#
_symmetry.space_group_name_H-M   'P 1'
#
loop_
_entity.id
_entity.type
_entity.pdbx_description
1 polymer ?
#
loop_
_entity_poly.entity_id
_entity_poly.type
_entity_poly.pdbx_seq_one_letter_code
_entity_poly.pdbx_strand_id
1 'polypeptide(L)'
;MYEAAKLLYNNVSNFARLASTLVHLEEYQAAVDSARKANSTRTWKEVCFACVDGEEFRLAQICGLHIVIHADELEDLISYYQDRGYFEELIALLEAALGLERAHMGMFTELAILYSKFKPQKMREHLELFWSRVNIPKVLRAAEQAHLWGELVFLYDKYEEYDNAILTMMNHPTDAWKESLFKDIIAKVANVELYYKSLSFYLEFKPLLVNDLLTILSPRLDHSRAVNFFSKDAMLYAAESKEAELAETLLQWFLEEGRRECFAACLFASYDLLHPDVVLELAWRHNIMDFAMPYFIQVMREYLTKVDKLDIAESQRKTEEEVTEPQPIHDVTSP
;
A
#
# COMPACT_ATOMS: atom_id res chain seq x y z
N MET A 1 30.19 37.14 39.76
CA MET A 1 29.06 38.10 39.89
C MET A 1 27.73 37.41 40.18
N TYR A 2 27.44 36.24 39.58
CA TYR A 2 26.19 35.51 39.79
C TYR A 2 25.97 35.01 41.23
N GLU A 3 27.02 34.66 41.99
CA GLU A 3 26.90 34.27 43.40
C GLU A 3 26.32 35.38 44.30
N ALA A 4 26.70 36.64 44.06
CA ALA A 4 26.14 37.78 44.78
C ALA A 4 24.67 38.03 44.39
N ALA A 5 24.34 37.84 43.11
CA ALA A 5 22.98 37.95 42.60
C ALA A 5 22.05 36.87 43.17
N LYS A 6 22.56 35.64 43.39
CA LYS A 6 21.84 34.55 44.06
C LYS A 6 21.39 34.96 45.47
N LEU A 7 22.28 35.52 46.28
CA LEU A 7 21.93 35.99 47.63
C LEU A 7 20.91 37.13 47.60
N LEU A 8 21.06 38.07 46.67
CA LEU A 8 20.13 39.19 46.51
C LEU A 8 18.73 38.73 46.07
N TYR A 9 18.63 37.92 45.01
CA TYR A 9 17.32 37.48 44.50
C TYR A 9 16.61 36.51 45.45
N ASN A 10 17.37 35.73 46.22
CA ASN A 10 16.79 34.91 47.28
C ASN A 10 16.17 35.78 48.40
N ASN A 11 16.88 36.84 48.83
CA ASN A 11 16.37 37.76 49.85
C ASN A 11 15.18 38.60 49.36
N VAL A 12 15.17 38.98 48.07
CA VAL A 12 14.09 39.75 47.45
C VAL A 12 12.91 38.86 46.99
N SER A 13 13.01 37.53 47.16
CA SER A 13 11.99 36.55 46.72
C SER A 13 11.64 36.62 45.23
N ASN A 14 12.56 37.12 44.39
CA ASN A 14 12.37 37.12 42.93
C ASN A 14 12.87 35.80 42.35
N PHE A 15 12.02 34.77 42.46
CA PHE A 15 12.39 33.40 42.11
C PHE A 15 12.63 33.17 40.61
N ALA A 16 12.04 33.98 39.73
CA ALA A 16 12.26 33.86 38.29
C ALA A 16 13.70 34.25 37.90
N ARG A 17 14.17 35.42 38.38
CA ARG A 17 15.56 35.85 38.17
C ARG A 17 16.55 34.99 38.95
N LEU A 18 16.16 34.52 40.14
CA LEU A 18 16.96 33.57 40.89
C LEU A 18 17.21 32.28 40.10
N ALA A 19 16.18 31.69 39.50
CA ALA A 19 16.30 30.49 38.68
C ALA A 19 17.27 30.70 37.50
N SER A 20 17.14 31.81 36.77
CA SER A 20 18.07 32.18 35.69
C SER A 20 19.51 32.35 36.19
N THR A 21 19.73 32.99 37.34
CA THR A 21 21.08 33.11 37.92
C THR A 21 21.66 31.77 38.37
N LEU A 22 20.84 30.86 38.87
CA LEU A 22 21.25 29.52 39.30
C LEU A 22 21.60 28.62 38.12
N VAL A 23 20.86 28.76 37.01
CA VAL A 23 21.20 28.13 35.73
C VAL A 23 22.58 28.53 35.25
N HIS A 24 22.91 29.83 35.29
CA HIS A 24 24.24 30.33 34.90
C HIS A 24 25.36 29.93 35.86
N LEU A 25 25.03 29.43 37.06
CA LEU A 25 25.96 28.88 38.04
C LEU A 25 26.05 27.34 37.96
N GLU A 26 25.38 26.71 36.98
CA GLU A 26 25.31 25.25 36.81
C GLU A 26 24.69 24.52 38.03
N GLU A 27 23.98 25.24 38.89
CA GLU A 27 23.26 24.68 40.04
C GLU A 27 21.82 24.28 39.64
N TYR A 28 21.69 23.29 38.76
CA TYR A 28 20.42 22.92 38.14
C TYR A 28 19.33 22.50 39.14
N GLN A 29 19.68 21.69 40.16
CA GLN A 29 18.71 21.24 41.18
C GLN A 29 18.06 22.43 41.90
N ALA A 30 18.85 23.42 42.32
CA ALA A 30 18.36 24.61 42.99
C ALA A 30 17.56 25.52 42.04
N ALA A 31 17.93 25.53 40.75
CA ALA A 31 17.20 26.25 39.72
C ALA A 31 15.78 25.68 39.52
N VAL A 32 15.62 24.35 39.51
CA VAL A 32 14.30 23.68 39.43
C VAL A 32 13.42 24.04 40.62
N ASP A 33 13.97 24.00 41.83
CA ASP A 33 13.21 24.36 43.04
C ASP A 33 12.80 25.84 43.03
N SER A 34 13.65 26.71 42.48
CA SER A 34 13.35 28.13 42.30
C SER A 34 12.28 28.35 41.21
N ALA A 35 12.33 27.60 40.11
CA ALA A 35 11.31 27.62 39.07
C ALA A 35 9.95 27.16 39.60
N ARG A 36 9.92 26.15 40.47
CA ARG A 36 8.70 25.70 41.15
C ARG A 36 8.07 26.81 42.01
N LYS A 37 8.89 27.60 42.71
CA LYS A 37 8.41 28.75 43.50
C LYS A 37 7.96 29.91 42.62
N ALA A 38 8.61 30.12 41.48
CA ALA A 38 8.25 31.18 40.52
C ALA A 38 6.93 30.87 39.79
N ASN A 39 6.65 29.58 39.53
CA ASN A 39 5.46 29.07 38.87
C ASN A 39 5.09 29.83 37.57
N SER A 40 6.09 30.09 36.73
CA SER A 40 5.93 30.75 35.44
C SER A 40 6.42 29.84 34.32
N THR A 41 5.61 29.67 33.27
CA THR A 41 5.93 28.84 32.11
C THR A 41 7.23 29.27 31.44
N ARG A 42 7.48 30.59 31.36
CA ARG A 42 8.74 31.14 30.84
C ARG A 42 9.95 30.69 31.65
N THR A 43 9.89 30.77 32.98
CA THR A 43 10.99 30.34 33.86
C THR A 43 11.22 28.84 33.74
N TRP A 44 10.15 28.04 33.65
CA TRP A 44 10.27 26.61 33.42
C TRP A 44 10.98 26.29 32.11
N LYS A 45 10.64 26.98 31.02
CA LYS A 45 11.32 26.83 29.72
C LYS A 45 12.81 27.18 29.80
N GLU A 46 13.14 28.33 30.38
CA GLU A 46 14.54 28.77 30.53
C GLU A 46 15.36 27.73 31.31
N VAL A 47 14.83 27.21 32.43
CA VAL A 47 15.50 26.17 33.22
C VAL A 47 15.55 24.83 32.48
N CYS A 48 14.46 24.41 31.82
CA CYS A 48 14.41 23.15 31.09
C CYS A 48 15.44 23.11 29.96
N PHE A 49 15.50 24.17 29.15
CA PHE A 49 16.45 24.29 28.04
C PHE A 49 17.89 24.23 28.53
N ALA A 50 18.20 24.96 29.60
CA ALA A 50 19.53 24.89 30.19
C ALA A 50 19.87 23.52 30.81
N CYS A 51 18.90 22.81 31.39
CA CYS A 51 19.11 21.43 31.85
C CYS A 51 19.39 20.47 30.69
N VAL A 52 18.76 20.67 29.53
CA VAL A 52 19.02 19.87 28.32
C VAL A 52 20.41 20.19 27.74
N ASP A 53 20.78 21.46 27.68
CA ASP A 53 22.14 21.89 27.28
C ASP A 53 23.22 21.34 28.23
N GLY A 54 22.90 21.20 29.52
CA GLY A 54 23.78 20.62 30.54
C GLY A 54 23.69 19.10 30.70
N GLU A 55 22.97 18.40 29.81
CA GLU A 55 22.78 16.93 29.86
C GLU A 55 22.12 16.37 31.15
N GLU A 56 21.46 17.23 31.93
CA GLU A 56 20.75 16.89 33.17
C GLU A 56 19.29 16.49 32.88
N PHE A 57 19.12 15.37 32.17
CA PHE A 57 17.82 14.94 31.63
C PHE A 57 16.77 14.63 32.71
N ARG A 58 17.19 14.12 33.87
CA ARG A 58 16.26 13.85 34.98
C ARG A 58 15.59 15.12 35.50
N LEU A 59 16.34 16.22 35.56
CA LEU A 59 15.83 17.52 35.97
C LEU A 59 15.04 18.18 34.84
N ALA A 60 15.54 18.07 33.62
CA ALA A 60 14.84 18.52 32.42
C ALA A 60 13.47 17.85 32.28
N GLN A 61 13.33 16.57 32.65
CA GLN A 61 12.04 15.86 32.63
C GLN A 61 11.03 16.50 33.60
N ILE A 62 11.45 16.80 34.83
CA ILE A 62 10.58 17.45 35.83
C ILE A 62 10.12 18.82 35.32
N CYS A 63 11.03 19.62 34.78
CA CYS A 63 10.70 20.91 34.19
C CYS A 63 9.77 20.77 32.97
N GLY A 64 10.10 19.84 32.08
CA GLY A 64 9.35 19.53 30.86
C GLY A 64 7.90 19.20 31.14
N LEU A 65 7.63 18.41 32.19
CA LEU A 65 6.26 18.03 32.58
C LEU A 65 5.38 19.25 32.94
N HIS A 66 5.98 20.34 33.42
CA HIS A 66 5.25 21.59 33.71
C HIS A 66 5.03 22.44 32.46
N ILE A 67 5.83 22.24 31.41
CA ILE A 67 5.75 22.99 30.14
C ILE A 67 4.76 22.32 29.19
N VAL A 68 4.88 21.01 28.97
CA VAL A 68 4.07 20.22 28.01
C VAL A 68 2.57 20.27 28.26
N ILE A 69 2.13 20.69 29.45
CA ILE A 69 0.70 20.90 29.75
C ILE A 69 0.13 22.09 28.96
N HIS A 70 0.98 23.07 28.62
CA HIS A 70 0.62 24.25 27.84
C HIS A 70 0.75 23.95 26.34
N ALA A 71 -0.37 23.88 25.64
CA ALA A 71 -0.41 23.53 24.22
C ALA A 71 0.41 24.48 23.34
N ASP A 72 0.39 25.78 23.63
CA ASP A 72 1.09 26.81 22.86
C ASP A 72 2.63 26.69 22.94
N GLU A 73 3.15 25.99 23.95
CA GLU A 73 4.58 25.86 24.22
C GLU A 73 5.15 24.50 23.79
N LEU A 74 4.28 23.56 23.40
CA LEU A 74 4.66 22.19 23.07
C LEU A 74 5.54 22.12 21.82
N GLU A 75 5.19 22.89 20.77
CA GLU A 75 5.94 22.90 19.51
C GLU A 75 7.36 23.42 19.68
N ASP A 76 7.54 24.50 20.44
CA ASP A 76 8.86 25.09 20.72
C ASP A 76 9.74 24.14 21.54
N LEU A 77 9.16 23.48 22.55
CA LEU A 77 9.86 22.46 23.34
C LEU A 77 10.32 21.28 22.47
N ILE A 78 9.46 20.81 21.56
CA ILE A 78 9.79 19.70 20.66
C ILE A 78 10.92 20.10 19.71
N SER A 79 10.83 21.26 19.06
CA SER A 79 11.89 21.75 18.16
C SER A 79 13.23 21.81 18.90
N TYR A 80 13.24 22.34 20.13
CA TYR A 80 14.45 22.48 20.92
C TYR A 80 15.14 21.13 21.23
N TYR A 81 14.37 20.09 21.57
CA TYR A 81 14.90 18.73 21.78
C TYR A 81 15.33 18.07 20.46
N GLN A 82 14.59 18.27 19.37
CA GLN A 82 14.89 17.70 18.06
C GLN A 82 16.17 18.29 17.46
N ASP A 83 16.37 19.61 17.55
CA ASP A 83 17.56 20.30 17.04
C ASP A 83 18.85 19.82 17.70
N ARG A 84 18.75 19.31 18.93
CA ARG A 84 19.87 18.72 19.70
C ARG A 84 20.01 17.21 19.55
N GLY A 85 19.04 16.55 18.92
CA GLY A 85 19.04 15.11 18.70
C GLY A 85 18.64 14.26 19.92
N TYR A 86 18.07 14.85 20.97
CA TYR A 86 17.66 14.13 22.19
C TYR A 86 16.25 13.53 22.06
N PHE A 87 16.06 12.61 21.10
CA PHE A 87 14.75 12.04 20.79
C PHE A 87 14.23 11.06 21.85
N GLU A 88 15.11 10.26 22.44
CA GLU A 88 14.75 9.28 23.48
C GLU A 88 14.18 9.95 24.74
N GLU A 89 14.84 11.02 25.18
CA GLU A 89 14.42 11.80 26.36
C GLU A 89 13.12 12.56 26.09
N LEU A 90 12.93 13.09 24.87
CA LEU A 90 11.67 13.72 24.48
C LEU A 90 10.51 12.71 24.47
N ILE A 91 10.74 11.49 23.97
CA ILE A 91 9.74 10.42 24.00
C ILE A 91 9.41 10.05 25.45
N ALA A 92 10.43 9.85 26.31
CA ALA A 92 10.22 9.52 27.72
C ALA A 92 9.48 10.64 28.48
N LEU A 93 9.77 11.91 28.17
CA LEU A 93 9.06 13.06 28.70
C LEU A 93 7.57 13.02 28.33
N LEU A 94 7.27 12.82 27.04
CA LEU A 94 5.89 12.77 26.57
C LEU A 94 5.16 11.54 27.11
N GLU A 95 5.77 10.35 27.14
CA GLU A 95 5.21 9.14 27.75
C GLU A 95 4.76 9.39 29.20
N ALA A 96 5.60 10.05 30.01
CA ALA A 96 5.24 10.45 31.37
C ALA A 96 4.12 11.50 31.40
N ALA A 97 4.12 12.43 30.45
CA ALA A 97 3.17 13.52 30.39
C ALA A 97 1.75 13.07 30.01
N LEU A 98 1.60 11.95 29.30
CA LEU A 98 0.29 11.37 28.97
C LEU A 98 -0.51 10.97 30.22
N GLY A 99 0.16 10.65 31.33
CA GLY A 99 -0.48 10.30 32.60
C GLY A 99 -1.02 11.50 33.39
N LEU A 100 -0.78 12.73 32.95
CA LEU A 100 -1.24 13.93 33.64
C LEU A 100 -2.72 14.20 33.34
N GLU A 101 -3.47 14.64 34.36
CA GLU A 101 -4.90 15.00 34.22
C GLU A 101 -5.15 16.08 33.16
N ARG A 102 -4.17 16.97 32.97
CA ARG A 102 -4.24 18.10 32.01
C ARG A 102 -3.66 17.76 30.64
N ALA A 103 -3.47 16.48 30.31
CA ALA A 103 -2.99 16.08 28.99
C ALA A 103 -3.97 16.49 27.88
N HIS A 104 -3.45 17.05 26.78
CA HIS A 104 -4.25 17.56 25.67
C HIS A 104 -3.85 16.88 24.35
N MET A 105 -4.66 17.06 23.29
CA MET A 105 -4.53 16.36 22.00
C MET A 105 -3.14 16.49 21.34
N GLY A 106 -2.50 17.65 21.48
CA GLY A 106 -1.16 17.92 20.94
C GLY A 106 -0.14 16.89 21.42
N MET A 107 -0.15 16.55 22.70
CA MET A 107 0.81 15.61 23.31
C MET A 107 0.70 14.21 22.69
N PHE A 108 -0.52 13.70 22.49
CA PHE A 108 -0.74 12.38 21.87
C PHE A 108 -0.35 12.37 20.39
N THR A 109 -0.58 13.48 19.70
CA THR A 109 -0.28 13.64 18.27
C THR A 109 1.23 13.69 18.04
N GLU A 110 1.94 14.51 18.81
CA GLU A 110 3.40 14.64 18.68
C GLU A 110 4.12 13.38 19.13
N LEU A 111 3.64 12.70 20.17
CA LEU A 111 4.17 11.40 20.56
C LEU A 111 4.02 10.36 19.44
N ALA A 112 2.86 10.34 18.74
CA ALA A 112 2.66 9.45 17.60
C ALA A 112 3.63 9.74 16.44
N ILE A 113 3.92 11.02 16.17
CA ILE A 113 4.89 11.43 15.14
C ILE A 113 6.31 10.99 15.52
N LEU A 114 6.67 11.04 16.81
CA LEU A 114 7.96 10.54 17.28
C LEU A 114 8.04 9.01 17.22
N TYR A 115 6.98 8.31 17.61
CA TYR A 115 6.91 6.85 17.47
C TYR A 115 7.01 6.40 16.02
N SER A 116 6.41 7.11 15.06
CA SER A 116 6.50 6.72 13.65
C SER A 116 7.93 6.70 13.14
N LYS A 117 8.79 7.62 13.60
CA LYS A 117 10.18 7.74 13.16
C LYS A 117 11.17 6.90 13.96
N PHE A 118 11.01 6.86 15.29
CA PHE A 118 12.04 6.34 16.19
C PHE A 118 11.66 5.01 16.85
N LYS A 119 10.36 4.76 17.10
CA LYS A 119 9.87 3.53 17.77
C LYS A 119 8.61 2.96 17.11
N PRO A 120 8.68 2.45 15.87
CA PRO A 120 7.54 1.86 15.16
C PRO A 120 6.76 0.82 15.97
N GLN A 121 7.48 -0.01 16.72
CA GLN A 121 6.94 -1.10 17.53
C GLN A 121 5.99 -0.65 18.65
N LYS A 122 6.10 0.59 19.16
CA LYS A 122 5.14 1.16 20.13
C LYS A 122 3.96 1.89 19.47
N MET A 123 4.08 2.22 18.18
CA MET A 123 3.10 3.04 17.47
C MET A 123 1.70 2.41 17.48
N ARG A 124 1.63 1.09 17.25
CA ARG A 124 0.38 0.34 17.21
C ARG A 124 -0.41 0.45 18.53
N GLU A 125 0.26 0.14 19.63
CA GLU A 125 -0.34 0.16 20.98
C GLU A 125 -0.84 1.57 21.35
N HIS A 126 -0.03 2.59 21.04
CA HIS A 126 -0.41 3.99 21.26
C HIS A 126 -1.68 4.38 20.51
N LEU A 127 -1.78 4.03 19.23
CA LEU A 127 -2.96 4.33 18.43
C LEU A 127 -4.19 3.56 18.89
N GLU A 128 -4.06 2.28 19.25
CA GLU A 128 -5.19 1.48 19.74
C GLU A 128 -5.80 2.07 21.02
N LEU A 129 -4.98 2.63 21.91
CA LEU A 129 -5.43 3.25 23.16
C LEU A 129 -5.93 4.69 22.98
N PHE A 130 -5.27 5.49 22.13
CA PHE A 130 -5.44 6.95 22.14
C PHE A 130 -5.93 7.58 20.83
N TRP A 131 -6.36 6.79 19.83
CA TRP A 131 -6.82 7.31 18.53
C TRP A 131 -7.86 8.45 18.61
N SER A 132 -8.76 8.42 19.61
CA SER A 132 -9.81 9.43 19.78
C SER A 132 -9.30 10.79 20.26
N ARG A 133 -8.06 10.85 20.76
CA ARG A 133 -7.42 12.06 21.33
C ARG A 133 -6.25 12.55 20.48
N VAL A 134 -6.17 12.12 19.23
CA VAL A 134 -5.07 12.41 18.31
C VAL A 134 -5.61 13.17 17.08
N ASN A 135 -4.79 14.05 16.51
CA ASN A 135 -5.07 14.65 15.21
C ASN A 135 -4.75 13.65 14.09
N ILE A 136 -5.77 12.90 13.65
CA ILE A 136 -5.62 11.82 12.67
C ILE A 136 -4.98 12.28 11.35
N PRO A 137 -5.40 13.39 10.69
CA PRO A 137 -4.77 13.85 9.46
C PRO A 137 -3.27 14.18 9.57
N LYS A 138 -2.81 14.66 10.73
CA LYS A 138 -1.39 14.94 10.95
C LYS A 138 -0.60 13.63 11.12
N VAL A 139 -1.15 12.68 11.86
CA VAL A 139 -0.50 11.38 12.09
C VAL A 139 -0.51 10.49 10.85
N LEU A 140 -1.56 10.54 10.02
CA LEU A 140 -1.60 9.83 8.74
C LEU A 140 -0.41 10.19 7.85
N ARG A 141 -0.13 11.49 7.68
CA ARG A 141 1.05 11.95 6.93
C ARG A 141 2.36 11.45 7.51
N ALA A 142 2.49 11.44 8.84
CA ALA A 142 3.68 10.96 9.51
C ALA A 142 3.85 9.42 9.42
N ALA A 143 2.75 8.68 9.43
CA ALA A 143 2.74 7.23 9.26
C ALA A 143 3.05 6.83 7.81
N GLU A 144 2.55 7.58 6.84
CA GLU A 144 2.80 7.37 5.40
C GLU A 144 4.29 7.59 5.07
N GLN A 145 4.87 8.67 5.59
CA GLN A 145 6.31 8.95 5.48
C GLN A 145 7.19 7.89 6.15
N ALA A 146 6.67 7.20 7.18
CA ALA A 146 7.36 6.15 7.91
C ALA A 146 7.06 4.74 7.38
N HIS A 147 6.22 4.60 6.34
CA HIS A 147 5.80 3.33 5.76
C HIS A 147 5.21 2.32 6.78
N LEU A 148 4.46 2.84 7.76
CA LEU A 148 3.81 2.02 8.79
C LEU A 148 2.41 1.58 8.34
N TRP A 149 2.35 0.67 7.38
CA TRP A 149 1.12 0.34 6.67
C TRP A 149 0.03 -0.27 7.55
N GLY A 150 0.40 -1.10 8.54
CA GLY A 150 -0.56 -1.71 9.47
C GLY A 150 -1.25 -0.67 10.36
N GLU A 151 -0.49 0.29 10.87
CA GLU A 151 -0.96 1.43 11.67
C GLU A 151 -1.75 2.42 10.81
N LEU A 152 -1.29 2.67 9.59
CA LEU A 152 -1.91 3.58 8.63
C LEU A 152 -3.29 3.10 8.20
N VAL A 153 -3.44 1.80 7.93
CA VAL A 153 -4.76 1.17 7.69
C VAL A 153 -5.67 1.32 8.90
N PHE A 154 -5.16 1.15 10.12
CA PHE A 154 -5.96 1.34 11.32
C PHE A 154 -6.44 2.79 11.47
N LEU A 155 -5.59 3.77 11.16
CA LEU A 155 -5.98 5.18 11.15
C LEU A 155 -7.06 5.45 10.11
N TYR A 156 -6.92 4.91 8.89
CA TYR A 156 -7.96 5.06 7.86
C TYR A 156 -9.29 4.41 8.25
N ASP A 157 -9.29 3.24 8.88
CA ASP A 157 -10.52 2.62 9.40
C ASP A 157 -11.20 3.53 10.44
N LYS A 158 -10.44 4.10 11.39
CA LYS A 158 -10.99 5.01 12.40
C LYS A 158 -11.39 6.38 11.87
N TYR A 159 -10.78 6.82 10.78
CA TYR A 159 -11.10 8.07 10.11
C TYR A 159 -12.22 7.90 9.06
N GLU A 160 -12.76 6.69 8.92
CA GLU A 160 -13.81 6.34 7.94
C GLU A 160 -13.39 6.55 6.48
N GLU A 161 -12.09 6.63 6.20
CA GLU A 161 -11.52 6.66 4.85
C GLU A 161 -11.25 5.23 4.36
N TYR A 162 -12.33 4.44 4.25
CA TYR A 162 -12.26 3.02 3.87
C TYR A 162 -11.63 2.79 2.50
N ASP A 163 -11.84 3.71 1.56
CA ASP A 163 -11.28 3.65 0.21
C ASP A 163 -9.74 3.62 0.25
N ASN A 164 -9.14 4.50 1.05
CA ASN A 164 -7.69 4.60 1.22
C ASN A 164 -7.14 3.42 2.03
N ALA A 165 -7.88 2.92 3.02
CA ALA A 165 -7.53 1.70 3.75
C ALA A 165 -7.38 0.49 2.82
N ILE A 166 -8.36 0.26 1.94
CA ILE A 166 -8.33 -0.86 0.99
C ILE A 166 -7.18 -0.71 -0.01
N LEU A 167 -7.01 0.48 -0.59
CA LEU A 167 -5.90 0.72 -1.52
C LEU A 167 -4.53 0.47 -0.87
N THR A 168 -4.36 0.86 0.39
CA THR A 168 -3.14 0.60 1.16
C THR A 168 -2.91 -0.90 1.34
N MET A 169 -3.94 -1.65 1.72
CA MET A 169 -3.85 -3.12 1.87
C MET A 169 -3.50 -3.83 0.56
N MET A 170 -3.99 -3.32 -0.57
CA MET A 170 -3.71 -3.88 -1.90
C MET A 170 -2.29 -3.59 -2.38
N ASN A 171 -1.80 -2.37 -2.13
CA ASN A 171 -0.45 -1.97 -2.52
C ASN A 171 0.63 -2.57 -1.59
N HIS A 172 0.27 -2.86 -0.34
CA HIS A 172 1.17 -3.43 0.67
C HIS A 172 0.60 -4.69 1.33
N PRO A 173 0.48 -5.81 0.59
CA PRO A 173 -0.18 -7.03 1.08
C PRO A 173 0.52 -7.71 2.26
N THR A 174 1.84 -7.64 2.36
CA THR A 174 2.60 -8.38 3.38
C THR A 174 2.38 -7.82 4.79
N ASP A 175 2.23 -6.51 4.91
CA ASP A 175 2.31 -5.80 6.19
C ASP A 175 0.92 -5.38 6.69
N ALA A 176 0.05 -4.95 5.78
CA ALA A 176 -1.24 -4.36 6.12
C ALA A 176 -2.43 -5.31 5.95
N TRP A 177 -2.34 -6.29 5.04
CA TRP A 177 -3.49 -7.12 4.71
C TRP A 177 -3.80 -8.10 5.85
N LYS A 178 -5.06 -8.07 6.30
CA LYS A 178 -5.64 -9.07 7.21
C LYS A 178 -7.01 -9.45 6.67
N GLU A 179 -7.27 -10.75 6.52
CA GLU A 179 -8.47 -11.25 5.83
C GLU A 179 -9.78 -10.71 6.42
N SER A 180 -9.96 -10.85 7.73
CA SER A 180 -11.17 -10.38 8.43
C SER A 180 -11.34 -8.87 8.29
N LEU A 181 -10.26 -8.12 8.51
CA LEU A 181 -10.27 -6.66 8.43
C LEU A 181 -10.59 -6.17 7.02
N PHE A 182 -10.02 -6.79 5.98
CA PHE A 182 -10.31 -6.45 4.59
C PHE A 182 -11.79 -6.67 4.27
N LYS A 183 -12.34 -7.82 4.67
CA LYS A 183 -13.75 -8.19 4.49
C LYS A 183 -14.70 -7.20 5.18
N ASP A 184 -14.35 -6.72 6.37
CA ASP A 184 -15.15 -5.75 7.12
C ASP A 184 -15.10 -4.33 6.52
N ILE A 185 -13.92 -3.89 6.04
CA ILE A 185 -13.72 -2.56 5.48
C ILE A 185 -14.38 -2.45 4.10
N ILE A 186 -14.19 -3.45 3.22
CA ILE A 186 -14.70 -3.40 1.84
C ILE A 186 -16.23 -3.29 1.78
N ALA A 187 -16.94 -3.87 2.75
CA ALA A 187 -18.40 -3.76 2.85
C ALA A 187 -18.87 -2.30 3.08
N LYS A 188 -18.03 -1.45 3.67
CA LYS A 188 -18.33 -0.05 4.00
C LYS A 188 -17.96 0.92 2.87
N VAL A 189 -17.08 0.51 1.97
CA VAL A 189 -16.64 1.31 0.80
C VAL A 189 -17.84 1.66 -0.08
N ALA A 190 -17.90 2.92 -0.53
CA ALA A 190 -18.95 3.40 -1.44
C ALA A 190 -18.54 3.24 -2.92
N ASN A 191 -17.25 3.30 -3.22
CA ASN A 191 -16.73 3.24 -4.56
C ASN A 191 -16.72 1.81 -5.11
N VAL A 192 -17.64 1.52 -6.03
CA VAL A 192 -17.79 0.20 -6.66
C VAL A 192 -16.55 -0.21 -7.47
N GLU A 193 -15.75 0.73 -7.98
CA GLU A 193 -14.55 0.41 -8.75
C GLU A 193 -13.49 -0.28 -7.88
N LEU A 194 -13.45 0.04 -6.57
CA LEU A 194 -12.59 -0.67 -5.62
C LEU A 194 -12.99 -2.12 -5.42
N TYR A 195 -14.24 -2.49 -5.66
CA TYR A 195 -14.67 -3.89 -5.60
C TYR A 195 -14.02 -4.71 -6.72
N TYR A 196 -14.05 -4.22 -7.95
CA TYR A 196 -13.41 -4.92 -9.08
C TYR A 196 -11.89 -4.97 -8.94
N LYS A 197 -11.26 -3.88 -8.47
CA LYS A 197 -9.83 -3.89 -8.14
C LYS A 197 -9.51 -4.90 -7.03
N SER A 198 -10.34 -4.98 -6.00
CA SER A 198 -10.18 -5.97 -4.92
C SER A 198 -10.34 -7.40 -5.43
N LEU A 199 -11.32 -7.65 -6.31
CA LEU A 199 -11.51 -8.96 -6.94
C LEU A 199 -10.30 -9.37 -7.78
N SER A 200 -9.75 -8.45 -8.58
CA SER A 200 -8.51 -8.68 -9.33
C SER A 200 -7.34 -9.04 -8.40
N PHE A 201 -7.16 -8.30 -7.31
CA PHE A 201 -6.13 -8.60 -6.31
C PHE A 201 -6.32 -9.96 -5.62
N TYR A 202 -7.55 -10.31 -5.22
CA TYR A 202 -7.81 -11.62 -4.63
C TYR A 202 -7.62 -12.74 -5.67
N LEU A 203 -7.99 -12.53 -6.92
CA LEU A 203 -7.81 -13.52 -7.98
C LEU A 203 -6.33 -13.78 -8.26
N GLU A 204 -5.49 -12.75 -8.22
CA GLU A 204 -4.05 -12.86 -8.47
C GLU A 204 -3.29 -13.47 -7.27
N PHE A 205 -3.57 -13.01 -6.05
CA PHE A 205 -2.79 -13.39 -4.87
C PHE A 205 -3.40 -14.53 -4.05
N LYS A 206 -4.73 -14.66 -3.98
CA LYS A 206 -5.45 -15.65 -3.15
C LYS A 206 -6.76 -16.15 -3.78
N PRO A 207 -6.69 -16.96 -4.85
CA PRO A 207 -7.87 -17.41 -5.60
C PRO A 207 -8.94 -18.10 -4.74
N LEU A 208 -8.52 -18.88 -3.72
CA LEU A 208 -9.42 -19.65 -2.87
C LEU A 208 -10.36 -18.78 -2.01
N LEU A 209 -9.98 -17.53 -1.72
CA LEU A 209 -10.74 -16.63 -0.85
C LEU A 209 -11.69 -15.70 -1.65
N VAL A 210 -11.68 -15.78 -2.98
CA VAL A 210 -12.51 -14.94 -3.85
C VAL A 210 -14.00 -15.21 -3.63
N ASN A 211 -14.39 -16.47 -3.44
CA ASN A 211 -15.80 -16.84 -3.24
C ASN A 211 -16.38 -16.18 -1.99
N ASP A 212 -15.64 -16.19 -0.87
CA ASP A 212 -16.06 -15.51 0.35
C ASP A 212 -16.20 -14.00 0.14
N LEU A 213 -15.26 -13.38 -0.59
CA LEU A 213 -15.33 -11.96 -0.89
C LEU A 213 -16.57 -11.64 -1.74
N LEU A 214 -16.90 -12.47 -2.72
CA LEU A 214 -18.10 -12.32 -3.55
C LEU A 214 -19.39 -12.40 -2.72
N THR A 215 -19.45 -13.25 -1.69
CA THR A 215 -20.65 -13.30 -0.81
C THR A 215 -20.91 -11.98 -0.09
N ILE A 216 -19.86 -11.27 0.30
CA ILE A 216 -19.95 -9.97 0.98
C ILE A 216 -20.35 -8.87 -0.02
N LEU A 217 -19.80 -8.92 -1.23
CA LEU A 217 -20.02 -7.90 -2.26
C LEU A 217 -21.36 -8.04 -3.01
N SER A 218 -22.01 -9.20 -2.95
CA SER A 218 -23.24 -9.53 -3.70
C SER A 218 -24.34 -8.45 -3.67
N PRO A 219 -24.65 -7.78 -2.54
CA PRO A 219 -25.73 -6.78 -2.51
C PRO A 219 -25.47 -5.52 -3.34
N ARG A 220 -24.20 -5.18 -3.61
CA ARG A 220 -23.80 -3.93 -4.29
C ARG A 220 -23.09 -4.16 -5.61
N LEU A 221 -22.76 -5.40 -5.95
CA LEU A 221 -22.03 -5.74 -7.16
C LEU A 221 -22.98 -5.82 -8.36
N ASP A 222 -22.55 -5.27 -9.50
CA ASP A 222 -23.21 -5.53 -10.77
C ASP A 222 -22.79 -6.92 -11.28
N HIS A 223 -23.71 -7.87 -11.14
CA HIS A 223 -23.53 -9.26 -11.55
C HIS A 223 -23.18 -9.39 -13.03
N SER A 224 -23.73 -8.54 -13.90
CA SER A 224 -23.44 -8.59 -15.35
C SER A 224 -21.98 -8.21 -15.61
N ARG A 225 -21.53 -7.10 -15.02
CA ARG A 225 -20.13 -6.63 -15.15
C ARG A 225 -19.15 -7.62 -14.51
N ALA A 226 -19.48 -8.18 -13.34
CA ALA A 226 -18.63 -9.16 -12.66
C ALA A 226 -18.44 -10.43 -13.49
N VAL A 227 -19.51 -10.99 -14.07
CA VAL A 227 -19.38 -12.19 -14.90
C VAL A 227 -18.59 -11.89 -16.17
N ASN A 228 -18.81 -10.74 -16.81
CA ASN A 228 -18.03 -10.35 -17.99
C ASN A 228 -16.53 -10.16 -17.66
N PHE A 229 -16.23 -9.62 -16.48
CA PHE A 229 -14.87 -9.49 -15.96
C PHE A 229 -14.21 -10.87 -15.80
N PHE A 230 -14.83 -11.79 -15.04
CA PHE A 230 -14.28 -13.14 -14.86
C PHE A 230 -14.21 -13.94 -16.16
N SER A 231 -15.19 -13.80 -17.05
CA SER A 231 -15.21 -14.51 -18.35
C SER A 231 -14.05 -14.07 -19.23
N LYS A 232 -13.76 -12.76 -19.27
CA LYS A 232 -12.63 -12.23 -20.05
C LYS A 232 -11.30 -12.72 -19.49
N ASP A 233 -11.12 -12.66 -18.18
CA ASP A 233 -9.88 -13.13 -17.54
C ASP A 233 -9.71 -14.65 -17.71
N ALA A 234 -10.79 -15.43 -17.57
CA ALA A 234 -10.75 -16.87 -17.81
C ALA A 234 -10.33 -17.22 -19.25
N MET A 235 -10.81 -16.49 -20.26
CA MET A 235 -10.39 -16.69 -21.66
C MET A 235 -8.91 -16.41 -21.85
N LEU A 236 -8.38 -15.36 -21.21
CA LEU A 236 -6.95 -15.01 -21.29
C LEU A 236 -6.09 -16.06 -20.60
N TYR A 237 -6.44 -16.46 -19.38
CA TYR A 237 -5.70 -17.49 -18.65
C TYR A 237 -5.73 -18.84 -19.37
N ALA A 238 -6.88 -19.22 -19.96
CA ALA A 238 -6.97 -20.44 -20.77
C ALA A 238 -6.05 -20.39 -22.01
N ALA A 239 -6.00 -19.24 -22.70
CA ALA A 239 -5.09 -19.05 -23.84
C ALA A 239 -3.61 -19.09 -23.41
N GLU A 240 -3.27 -18.50 -22.26
CA GLU A 240 -1.91 -18.50 -21.72
C GLU A 240 -1.45 -19.88 -21.23
N SER A 241 -2.36 -20.70 -20.69
CA SER A 241 -2.03 -22.05 -20.21
C SER A 241 -1.58 -23.02 -21.32
N LYS A 242 -1.89 -22.72 -22.59
CA LYS A 242 -1.57 -23.58 -23.75
C LYS A 242 -2.09 -25.03 -23.67
N GLU A 243 -3.09 -25.27 -22.84
CA GLU A 243 -3.77 -26.56 -22.74
C GLU A 243 -5.07 -26.53 -23.55
N ALA A 244 -5.14 -27.34 -24.61
CA ALA A 244 -6.31 -27.41 -25.49
C ALA A 244 -7.57 -27.91 -24.74
N GLU A 245 -7.42 -28.91 -23.88
CA GLU A 245 -8.52 -29.49 -23.08
C GLU A 245 -9.19 -28.44 -22.17
N LEU A 246 -8.41 -27.52 -21.61
CA LEU A 246 -8.90 -26.48 -20.70
C LEU A 246 -9.69 -25.40 -21.46
N ALA A 247 -9.20 -25.03 -22.65
CA ALA A 247 -9.91 -24.15 -23.56
C ALA A 247 -11.23 -24.77 -24.06
N GLU A 248 -11.24 -26.07 -24.38
CA GLU A 248 -12.46 -26.79 -24.78
C GLU A 248 -13.48 -26.89 -23.65
N THR A 249 -13.02 -27.19 -22.43
CA THR A 249 -13.88 -27.24 -21.23
C THR A 249 -14.53 -25.88 -20.96
N LEU A 250 -13.75 -24.79 -21.08
CA LEU A 250 -14.25 -23.43 -20.94
C LEU A 250 -15.28 -23.08 -22.05
N LEU A 251 -15.00 -23.50 -23.29
CA LEU A 251 -15.89 -23.31 -24.42
C LEU A 251 -17.23 -24.01 -24.20
N GLN A 252 -17.20 -25.27 -23.76
CA GLN A 252 -18.37 -26.06 -23.45
C GLN A 252 -19.20 -25.41 -22.32
N TRP A 253 -18.55 -24.90 -21.27
CA TRP A 253 -19.23 -24.16 -20.21
C TRP A 253 -19.96 -22.91 -20.74
N PHE A 254 -19.34 -22.11 -21.60
CA PHE A 254 -20.01 -20.94 -22.21
C PHE A 254 -21.23 -21.31 -23.08
N LEU A 255 -21.17 -22.46 -23.75
CA LEU A 255 -22.27 -23.02 -24.56
C LEU A 255 -23.44 -23.50 -23.70
N GLU A 256 -23.15 -24.18 -22.58
CA GLU A 256 -24.15 -24.62 -21.59
C GLU A 256 -24.85 -23.44 -20.92
N GLU A 257 -24.09 -22.38 -20.58
CA GLU A 257 -24.60 -21.15 -20.00
C GLU A 257 -25.32 -20.24 -21.04
N GLY A 258 -25.27 -20.60 -22.33
CA GLY A 258 -25.96 -19.92 -23.43
C GLY A 258 -25.37 -18.56 -23.84
N ARG A 259 -24.14 -18.23 -23.42
CA ARG A 259 -23.49 -16.93 -23.71
C ARG A 259 -22.73 -16.96 -25.04
N ARG A 260 -23.45 -16.69 -26.13
CA ARG A 260 -22.93 -16.73 -27.51
C ARG A 260 -21.81 -15.71 -27.80
N GLU A 261 -21.83 -14.56 -27.15
CA GLU A 261 -20.80 -13.52 -27.32
C GLU A 261 -19.46 -13.94 -26.69
N CYS A 262 -19.51 -14.60 -25.53
CA CYS A 262 -18.33 -15.14 -24.86
C CYS A 262 -17.71 -16.30 -25.65
N PHE A 263 -18.53 -17.10 -26.33
CA PHE A 263 -18.06 -18.15 -27.23
C PHE A 263 -17.20 -17.58 -28.37
N ALA A 264 -17.68 -16.55 -29.08
CA ALA A 264 -16.92 -15.91 -30.16
C ALA A 264 -15.61 -15.27 -29.66
N ALA A 265 -15.65 -14.63 -28.48
CA ALA A 265 -14.46 -14.05 -27.86
C ALA A 265 -13.42 -15.12 -27.45
N CYS A 266 -13.87 -16.25 -26.91
CA CYS A 266 -13.01 -17.37 -26.55
C CYS A 266 -12.32 -17.97 -27.78
N LEU A 267 -13.07 -18.19 -28.88
CA LEU A 267 -12.51 -18.67 -30.16
C LEU A 267 -11.39 -17.77 -30.69
N PHE A 268 -11.52 -16.46 -30.50
CA PHE A 268 -10.50 -15.51 -30.92
C PHE A 268 -9.29 -15.53 -29.99
N ALA A 269 -9.50 -15.61 -28.67
CA ALA A 269 -8.43 -15.60 -27.68
C ALA A 269 -7.56 -16.88 -27.74
N SER A 270 -8.18 -18.04 -27.92
CA SER A 270 -7.50 -19.35 -27.96
C SER A 270 -7.41 -19.93 -29.38
N TYR A 271 -7.22 -19.07 -30.40
CA TYR A 271 -7.18 -19.45 -31.82
C TYR A 271 -6.17 -20.56 -32.12
N ASP A 272 -4.97 -20.50 -31.52
CA ASP A 272 -3.89 -21.47 -31.76
C ASP A 272 -4.12 -22.82 -31.08
N LEU A 273 -5.02 -22.89 -30.11
CA LEU A 273 -5.21 -24.04 -29.21
C LEU A 273 -6.41 -24.90 -29.59
N LEU A 274 -7.43 -24.29 -30.18
CA LEU A 274 -8.67 -24.97 -30.50
C LEU A 274 -8.61 -25.61 -31.88
N HIS A 275 -9.02 -26.88 -31.96
CA HIS A 275 -9.06 -27.60 -33.23
C HIS A 275 -10.35 -27.26 -34.01
N PRO A 276 -10.28 -26.95 -35.33
CA PRO A 276 -11.43 -26.48 -36.09
C PRO A 276 -12.62 -27.46 -36.18
N ASP A 277 -12.38 -28.77 -36.06
CA ASP A 277 -13.42 -29.81 -36.08
C ASP A 277 -14.29 -29.78 -34.82
N VAL A 278 -13.68 -29.64 -33.63
CA VAL A 278 -14.37 -29.52 -32.34
C VAL A 278 -15.24 -28.26 -32.32
N VAL A 279 -14.68 -27.14 -32.79
CA VAL A 279 -15.43 -25.87 -32.88
C VAL A 279 -16.61 -25.99 -33.86
N LEU A 280 -16.43 -26.68 -34.98
CA LEU A 280 -17.49 -26.88 -35.98
C LEU A 280 -18.61 -27.75 -35.44
N GLU A 281 -18.25 -28.84 -34.77
CA GLU A 281 -19.22 -29.74 -34.13
C GLU A 281 -20.05 -29.01 -33.07
N LEU A 282 -19.39 -28.26 -32.17
CA LEU A 282 -20.06 -27.52 -31.12
C LEU A 282 -20.94 -26.39 -31.68
N ALA A 283 -20.45 -25.64 -32.68
CA ALA A 283 -21.22 -24.57 -33.32
C ALA A 283 -22.45 -25.10 -34.07
N TRP A 284 -22.34 -26.28 -34.70
CA TRP A 284 -23.44 -26.92 -35.40
C TRP A 284 -24.49 -27.49 -34.44
N ARG A 285 -24.06 -28.18 -33.38
CA ARG A 285 -24.96 -28.75 -32.35
C ARG A 285 -25.81 -27.68 -31.66
N HIS A 286 -25.24 -26.50 -31.41
CA HIS A 286 -25.92 -25.41 -30.71
C HIS A 286 -26.52 -24.34 -31.64
N ASN A 287 -26.46 -24.53 -32.96
CA ASN A 287 -27.00 -23.61 -33.97
C ASN A 287 -26.46 -22.17 -33.85
N ILE A 288 -25.15 -22.04 -33.59
CA ILE A 288 -24.45 -20.74 -33.44
C ILE A 288 -23.36 -20.53 -34.49
N MET A 289 -23.50 -21.15 -35.67
CA MET A 289 -22.53 -21.07 -36.77
C MET A 289 -22.11 -19.63 -37.11
N ASP A 290 -23.04 -18.68 -37.09
CA ASP A 290 -22.78 -17.26 -37.40
C ASP A 290 -21.69 -16.64 -36.51
N PHE A 291 -21.60 -17.07 -35.25
CA PHE A 291 -20.59 -16.59 -34.29
C PHE A 291 -19.21 -17.25 -34.48
N ALA A 292 -19.16 -18.44 -35.08
CA ALA A 292 -17.93 -19.17 -35.37
C ALA A 292 -17.31 -18.81 -36.74
N MET A 293 -18.08 -18.21 -37.65
CA MET A 293 -17.62 -17.86 -39.00
C MET A 293 -16.33 -17.01 -39.04
N PRO A 294 -16.13 -15.98 -38.20
CA PRO A 294 -14.89 -15.21 -38.20
C PRO A 294 -13.64 -16.06 -37.91
N TYR A 295 -13.76 -17.04 -37.01
CA TYR A 295 -12.69 -18.00 -36.70
C TYR A 295 -12.38 -18.87 -37.93
N PHE A 296 -13.40 -19.46 -38.57
CA PHE A 296 -13.18 -20.29 -39.76
C PHE A 296 -12.59 -19.52 -40.95
N ILE A 297 -13.00 -18.27 -41.17
CA ILE A 297 -12.43 -17.42 -42.22
C ILE A 297 -10.92 -17.24 -41.98
N GLN A 298 -10.51 -17.02 -40.73
CA GLN A 298 -9.10 -16.86 -40.37
C GLN A 298 -8.32 -18.17 -40.54
N VAL A 299 -8.86 -19.31 -40.08
CA VAL A 299 -8.25 -20.64 -40.26
C VAL A 299 -8.06 -20.94 -41.75
N MET A 300 -9.08 -20.70 -42.58
CA MET A 300 -8.99 -20.93 -44.02
C MET A 300 -7.95 -20.02 -44.69
N ARG A 301 -7.91 -18.74 -44.31
CA ARG A 301 -6.92 -17.79 -44.83
C ARG A 301 -5.50 -18.24 -44.48
N GLU A 302 -5.26 -18.67 -43.25
CA GLU A 302 -3.94 -19.10 -42.81
C GLU A 302 -3.52 -20.42 -43.44
N TYR A 303 -4.46 -21.36 -43.59
CA TYR A 303 -4.24 -22.62 -44.30
C TYR A 303 -3.86 -22.36 -45.76
N LEU A 304 -4.62 -21.53 -46.48
CA LEU A 304 -4.29 -21.13 -47.86
C LEU A 304 -2.91 -20.46 -47.93
N THR A 305 -2.61 -19.53 -47.02
CA THR A 305 -1.30 -18.85 -46.99
C THR A 305 -0.15 -19.82 -46.68
N LYS A 306 -0.35 -20.82 -45.82
CA LYS A 306 0.66 -21.85 -45.51
C LYS A 306 0.88 -22.78 -46.70
N VAL A 307 -0.20 -23.20 -47.37
CA VAL A 307 -0.14 -23.99 -48.60
C VAL A 307 0.61 -23.22 -49.69
N ASP A 308 0.26 -21.97 -49.95
CA ASP A 308 0.94 -21.11 -50.93
C ASP A 308 2.45 -20.97 -50.62
N LYS A 309 2.81 -20.80 -49.35
CA LYS A 309 4.22 -20.74 -48.92
C LYS A 309 4.96 -22.06 -49.16
N LEU A 310 4.30 -23.20 -48.91
CA LEU A 310 4.88 -24.52 -49.16
C LEU A 310 5.07 -24.75 -50.66
N ASP A 311 4.10 -24.37 -51.49
CA ASP A 311 4.19 -24.45 -52.95
C ASP A 311 5.32 -23.57 -53.51
N ILE A 312 5.48 -22.36 -52.98
CA ILE A 312 6.60 -21.47 -53.32
C ILE A 312 7.95 -22.08 -52.86
N ALA A 313 8.02 -22.65 -51.66
CA ALA A 313 9.24 -23.27 -51.16
C ALA A 313 9.59 -24.57 -51.90
N GLU A 314 8.61 -25.32 -52.38
CA GLU A 314 8.83 -26.52 -53.18
C GLU A 314 9.25 -26.16 -54.61
N SER A 315 8.65 -25.13 -55.22
CA SER A 315 9.08 -24.64 -56.53
C SER A 315 10.50 -24.06 -56.51
N GLN A 316 10.87 -23.33 -55.45
CA GLN A 316 12.26 -22.86 -55.26
C GLN A 316 13.25 -24.00 -55.10
N ARG A 317 12.91 -25.05 -54.33
CA ARG A 317 13.75 -26.25 -54.20
C ARG A 317 13.96 -26.95 -55.54
N LYS A 318 12.90 -27.11 -56.34
CA LYS A 318 13.00 -27.70 -57.69
C LYS A 318 13.93 -26.88 -58.59
N THR A 319 13.86 -25.54 -58.54
CA THR A 319 14.78 -24.70 -59.31
C THR A 319 16.23 -24.74 -58.79
N GLU A 320 16.46 -24.90 -57.49
CA GLU A 320 17.82 -25.06 -56.93
C GLU A 320 18.43 -26.43 -57.27
N GLU A 321 17.62 -27.49 -57.28
CA GLU A 321 18.02 -28.84 -57.72
C GLU A 321 18.36 -28.85 -59.23
N GLU A 322 17.58 -28.18 -60.08
CA GLU A 322 17.89 -28.03 -61.51
C GLU A 322 19.19 -27.24 -61.78
N VAL A 323 19.56 -26.32 -60.90
CA VAL A 323 20.81 -25.54 -61.02
C VAL A 323 22.03 -26.29 -60.47
N THR A 324 21.82 -27.26 -59.58
CA THR A 324 22.89 -28.07 -58.98
C THR A 324 23.17 -29.39 -59.70
N GLU A 325 22.31 -29.84 -60.62
CA GLU A 325 22.67 -30.89 -61.58
C GLU A 325 23.78 -30.40 -62.54
N PRO A 326 24.96 -31.04 -62.59
CA PRO A 326 26.01 -30.62 -63.49
C PRO A 326 25.58 -30.86 -64.93
N GLN A 327 25.51 -29.79 -65.73
CA GLN A 327 25.32 -29.89 -67.19
C GLN A 327 26.35 -30.88 -67.75
N PRO A 328 25.92 -31.89 -68.55
CA PRO A 328 26.82 -32.93 -69.01
C PRO A 328 27.95 -32.31 -69.84
N ILE A 329 29.19 -32.51 -69.37
CA ILE A 329 30.41 -32.15 -70.07
C ILE A 329 30.40 -32.91 -71.40
N HIS A 330 30.12 -32.23 -72.50
CA HIS A 330 30.28 -32.80 -73.83
C HIS A 330 31.79 -32.98 -74.10
N ASP A 331 32.26 -34.21 -73.93
CA ASP A 331 33.55 -34.68 -74.44
C ASP A 331 33.58 -34.49 -75.97
N VAL A 332 34.41 -33.56 -76.43
CA VAL A 332 34.81 -33.44 -77.83
C VAL A 332 36.10 -34.23 -78.01
N THR A 333 35.99 -35.44 -78.56
CA THR A 333 37.13 -36.14 -79.20
C THR A 333 36.73 -36.63 -80.60
N SER A 334 37.15 -35.84 -81.60
CA SER A 334 37.81 -36.20 -82.88
C SER A 334 37.10 -37.17 -83.85
N PRO A 335 37.36 -37.06 -85.16
CA PRO A 335 38.71 -37.21 -85.76
C PRO A 335 39.44 -35.91 -86.08
#